data_AF-A0A529NH75-F1
#
_entry.id   AF-A0A529NH75-F1
#
_cell.length_a   1.000
_cell.length_b   1.000
_cell.length_c   1.000
_cell.angle_alpha   90.00
_cell.angle_beta   90.00
_cell.angle_gamma   90.00
#
_symmetry.space_group_name_H-M   'P 1'
#
loop_
_entity.id
_entity.type
_entity.pdbx_description
1 polymer ?
#
loop_
_entity_poly.entity_id
_entity_poly.type
_entity_poly.pdbx_seq_one_letter_code
_entity_poly.pdbx_strand_id
1 'polypeptide(L)'
;MGDAAAKKTKVIHGKDMTAYGVFRFAQTYRISADALAKIGPQMSDHPRRLLYFQALENYLRSFQLLVGTTPEDVRDYNHHFADRLTACKALGLHLPKDIQDFIQSPKRSKEYVKIRYDYKLDGQDAPWQAERTMERLRAVVAEVEKAVDLAVQASNPEFIMLGDVKLTKISGSGH
;
A
#
# COMPACT_ATOMS: atom_id res chain seq x y z
N MET A 1 -13.91 33.28 33.92
CA MET A 1 -14.57 32.42 32.91
C MET A 1 -13.55 32.19 31.81
N GLY A 2 -12.93 31.01 31.78
CA GLY A 2 -11.89 30.68 30.81
C GLY A 2 -12.51 30.09 29.56
N ASP A 3 -12.29 30.73 28.42
CA ASP A 3 -12.73 30.27 27.12
C ASP A 3 -12.08 28.90 26.82
N ALA A 4 -12.91 27.86 26.79
CA ALA A 4 -12.49 26.54 26.35
C ALA A 4 -12.27 26.61 24.84
N ALA A 5 -11.02 26.84 24.43
CA ALA A 5 -10.62 26.77 23.04
C ALA A 5 -11.08 25.42 22.44
N ALA A 6 -12.10 25.48 21.59
CA ALA A 6 -12.60 24.33 20.86
C ALA A 6 -11.43 23.72 20.08
N LYS A 7 -10.98 22.53 20.50
CA LYS A 7 -9.97 21.75 19.77
C LYS A 7 -10.51 21.53 18.36
N LYS A 8 -9.90 22.17 17.36
CA LYS A 8 -10.21 21.97 15.95
C LYS A 8 -10.11 20.47 15.65
N THR A 9 -11.22 19.85 15.28
CA THR A 9 -11.28 18.45 14.85
C THR A 9 -10.30 18.28 13.69
N LYS A 10 -9.26 17.46 13.88
CA LYS A 10 -8.27 17.18 12.83
C LYS A 10 -9.01 16.51 11.68
N VAL A 11 -8.99 17.10 10.48
CA VAL A 11 -9.60 16.49 9.30
C VAL A 11 -8.78 15.27 8.91
N ILE A 12 -9.41 14.09 8.93
CA ILE A 12 -8.79 12.81 8.58
C ILE A 12 -9.22 12.46 7.15
N HIS A 13 -8.43 12.87 6.14
CA HIS A 13 -8.70 12.53 4.74
C HIS A 13 -8.66 11.02 4.48
N GLY A 14 -9.70 10.44 3.87
CA GLY A 14 -9.74 8.99 3.60
C GLY A 14 -10.18 8.14 4.80
N LYS A 15 -10.88 8.76 5.77
CA LYS A 15 -11.58 8.08 6.88
C LYS A 15 -12.61 7.06 6.37
N ASP A 16 -13.24 7.35 5.23
CA ASP A 16 -14.30 6.51 4.65
C ASP A 16 -13.76 5.44 3.69
N MET A 17 -12.43 5.31 3.55
CA MET A 17 -11.86 4.26 2.69
C MET A 17 -11.95 2.90 3.38
N THR A 18 -12.78 2.02 2.83
CA THR A 18 -12.83 0.61 3.22
C THR A 18 -11.53 -0.11 2.86
N ALA A 19 -11.24 -1.22 3.53
CA ALA A 19 -10.07 -2.06 3.22
C ALA A 19 -10.04 -2.47 1.74
N TYR A 20 -11.20 -2.83 1.18
CA TYR A 20 -11.34 -3.16 -0.25
C TYR A 20 -11.15 -1.94 -1.16
N GLY A 21 -11.68 -0.76 -0.78
CA GLY A 21 -11.43 0.48 -1.50
C GLY A 21 -9.94 0.81 -1.60
N VAL A 22 -9.19 0.65 -0.51
CA VAL A 22 -7.72 0.79 -0.52
C VAL A 22 -7.06 -0.25 -1.42
N PHE A 23 -7.50 -1.52 -1.36
CA PHE A 23 -6.96 -2.57 -2.21
C PHE A 23 -7.08 -2.22 -3.71
N ARG A 24 -8.28 -1.81 -4.13
CA ARG A 24 -8.54 -1.38 -5.51
C ARG A 24 -7.70 -0.17 -5.90
N PHE A 25 -7.51 0.77 -4.97
CA PHE A 25 -6.67 1.93 -5.19
C PHE A 25 -5.18 1.54 -5.39
N ALA A 26 -4.66 0.60 -4.61
CA ALA A 26 -3.34 0.02 -4.80
C ALA A 26 -3.18 -0.63 -6.19
N GLN A 27 -4.19 -1.38 -6.64
CA GLN A 27 -4.19 -1.99 -7.97
C GLN A 27 -4.13 -0.94 -9.08
N THR A 28 -4.84 0.19 -8.94
CA THR A 28 -4.76 1.29 -9.89
C THR A 28 -3.32 1.82 -10.01
N TYR A 29 -2.63 2.08 -8.89
CA TYR A 29 -1.22 2.51 -8.92
C TYR A 29 -0.32 1.52 -9.65
N ARG A 30 -0.45 0.22 -9.34
CA ARG A 30 0.34 -0.84 -9.98
C ARG A 30 0.09 -0.90 -11.49
N ILE A 31 -1.18 -0.89 -11.92
CA ILE A 31 -1.57 -0.91 -13.33
C ILE A 31 -1.03 0.34 -14.05
N SER A 32 -1.10 1.51 -13.44
CA SER A 32 -0.53 2.74 -14.00
C SER A 32 0.99 2.64 -14.14
N ALA A 33 1.70 2.03 -13.18
CA ALA A 33 3.14 1.79 -13.28
C ALA A 33 3.50 0.87 -14.46
N ASP A 34 2.71 -0.18 -14.67
CA ASP A 34 2.85 -1.08 -15.82
C ASP A 34 2.54 -0.37 -17.15
N ALA A 35 1.50 0.48 -17.18
CA ALA A 35 1.12 1.22 -18.38
C ALA A 35 2.22 2.20 -18.81
N LEU A 36 2.86 2.89 -17.86
CA LEU A 36 4.00 3.76 -18.14
C LEU A 36 5.20 3.02 -18.74
N ALA A 37 5.36 1.72 -18.47
CA ALA A 37 6.41 0.91 -19.09
C ALA A 37 6.28 0.84 -20.63
N LYS A 38 5.06 0.98 -21.15
CA LYS A 38 4.76 0.91 -22.59
C LYS A 38 5.09 2.19 -23.34
N ILE A 39 5.31 3.30 -22.64
CA ILE A 39 5.63 4.58 -23.27
C ILE A 39 7.02 4.51 -23.91
N GLY A 40 7.97 3.76 -23.32
CA GLY A 40 9.31 3.54 -23.86
C GLY A 40 10.42 4.24 -23.07
N PRO A 41 11.69 4.13 -23.50
CA PRO A 41 12.87 4.58 -22.74
C PRO A 41 13.04 6.11 -22.66
N GLN A 42 12.19 6.88 -23.33
CA GLN A 42 12.25 8.34 -23.35
C GLN A 42 11.83 8.99 -22.02
N MET A 43 11.24 8.21 -21.10
CA MET A 43 10.90 8.67 -19.76
C MET A 43 11.74 7.95 -18.73
N SER A 44 12.23 8.69 -17.74
CA SER A 44 12.93 8.09 -16.60
C SER A 44 12.01 7.13 -15.83
N ASP A 45 12.59 6.14 -15.16
CA ASP A 45 11.80 5.18 -14.37
C ASP A 45 11.24 5.74 -13.05
N HIS A 46 11.61 6.98 -12.66
CA HIS A 46 11.15 7.58 -11.40
C HIS A 46 9.63 7.51 -11.19
N PRO A 47 8.78 7.90 -12.16
CA PRO A 47 7.34 7.85 -11.98
C PRO A 47 6.85 6.41 -11.80
N ARG A 48 7.40 5.46 -12.57
CA ARG A 48 7.06 4.03 -12.45
C ARG A 48 7.40 3.49 -11.07
N ARG A 49 8.60 3.80 -10.56
CA ARG A 49 9.03 3.40 -9.22
C ARG A 49 8.12 3.99 -8.15
N LEU A 50 7.82 5.28 -8.25
CA LEU A 50 6.94 5.97 -7.32
C LEU A 50 5.57 5.28 -7.24
N LEU A 51 4.98 4.97 -8.39
CA LEU A 51 3.69 4.29 -8.47
C LEU A 51 3.74 2.87 -7.87
N TYR A 52 4.81 2.11 -8.09
CA TYR A 52 4.96 0.80 -7.44
C TYR A 52 5.11 0.88 -5.92
N PHE A 53 5.87 1.86 -5.41
CA PHE A 53 5.96 2.07 -3.96
C PHE A 53 4.62 2.51 -3.37
N GLN A 54 3.85 3.34 -4.09
CA GLN A 54 2.49 3.71 -3.71
C GLN A 54 1.57 2.48 -3.68
N ALA A 55 1.66 1.59 -4.67
CA ALA A 55 0.91 0.34 -4.66
C ALA A 55 1.28 -0.54 -3.46
N LEU A 56 2.58 -0.76 -3.22
CA LEU A 56 3.09 -1.51 -2.06
C LEU A 56 2.56 -0.96 -0.73
N GLU A 57 2.65 0.36 -0.55
CA GLU A 57 2.18 1.02 0.67
C GLU A 57 0.67 0.78 0.89
N ASN A 58 -0.12 0.93 -0.18
CA ASN A 58 -1.56 0.78 -0.11
C ASN A 58 -2.01 -0.68 0.05
N TYR A 59 -1.29 -1.67 -0.49
CA TYR A 59 -1.59 -3.08 -0.19
C TYR A 59 -1.40 -3.39 1.30
N LEU A 60 -0.30 -2.94 1.91
CA LEU A 60 -0.07 -3.12 3.34
C LEU A 60 -1.14 -2.39 4.18
N ARG A 61 -1.53 -1.16 3.78
CA ARG A 61 -2.63 -0.42 4.42
C ARG A 61 -3.97 -1.15 4.32
N SER A 62 -4.27 -1.69 3.15
CA SER A 62 -5.49 -2.47 2.92
C SER A 62 -5.54 -3.67 3.87
N PHE A 63 -4.44 -4.41 4.00
CA PHE A 63 -4.34 -5.52 4.94
C PHE A 63 -4.57 -5.08 6.39
N GLN A 64 -3.94 -3.98 6.84
CA GLN A 64 -4.13 -3.46 8.20
C GLN A 64 -5.60 -3.10 8.48
N LEU A 65 -6.27 -2.43 7.54
CA LEU A 65 -7.69 -2.11 7.67
C LEU A 65 -8.56 -3.37 7.68
N LEU A 66 -8.20 -4.37 6.87
CA LEU A 66 -8.92 -5.64 6.77
C LEU A 66 -8.97 -6.39 8.10
N VAL A 67 -7.87 -6.36 8.84
CA VAL A 67 -7.73 -7.01 10.15
C VAL A 67 -8.14 -6.10 11.33
N GLY A 68 -8.76 -4.94 11.05
CA GLY A 68 -9.39 -4.09 12.06
C GLY A 68 -8.52 -2.96 12.64
N THR A 69 -7.37 -2.64 12.03
CA THR A 69 -6.59 -1.44 12.40
C THR A 69 -7.37 -0.17 12.01
N THR A 70 -7.38 0.85 12.87
CA THR A 70 -8.12 2.08 12.58
C THR A 70 -7.44 2.93 11.48
N PRO A 71 -8.19 3.71 10.68
CA PRO A 71 -7.61 4.62 9.70
C PRO A 71 -6.59 5.60 10.29
N GLU A 72 -6.77 6.00 11.54
CA GLU A 72 -5.86 6.85 12.31
C GLU A 72 -4.50 6.16 12.51
N ASP A 73 -4.52 4.94 13.07
CA ASP A 73 -3.29 4.18 13.35
C ASP A 73 -2.53 3.83 12.07
N VAL A 74 -3.24 3.55 10.97
CA VAL A 74 -2.58 3.24 9.69
C VAL A 74 -1.84 4.46 9.12
N ARG A 75 -2.30 5.68 9.39
CA ARG A 75 -1.63 6.89 8.87
C ARG A 75 -0.32 7.20 9.57
N ASP A 76 -0.17 6.80 10.83
CA ASP A 76 1.01 7.13 11.62
C ASP A 76 2.29 6.49 11.08
N TYR A 77 2.16 5.41 10.30
CA TYR A 77 3.29 4.77 9.61
C TYR A 77 3.93 5.62 8.51
N ASN A 78 3.27 6.68 7.99
CA ASN A 78 3.76 7.47 6.85
C ASN A 78 4.37 6.57 5.75
N HIS A 79 5.59 6.84 5.26
CA HIS A 79 6.32 6.01 4.28
C HIS A 79 7.34 5.05 4.93
N HIS A 80 7.12 4.65 6.19
CA HIS A 80 7.96 3.69 6.91
C HIS A 80 7.52 2.26 6.58
N PHE A 81 8.03 1.74 5.45
CA PHE A 81 7.69 0.40 4.95
C PHE A 81 8.06 -0.74 5.92
N ALA A 82 9.20 -0.62 6.59
CA ALA A 82 9.68 -1.63 7.54
C ALA A 82 8.75 -1.77 8.75
N ASP A 83 8.35 -0.64 9.35
CA ASP A 83 7.46 -0.60 10.51
C ASP A 83 6.06 -1.08 10.13
N ARG A 84 5.57 -0.64 8.97
CA ARG A 84 4.26 -1.08 8.46
C ARG A 84 4.24 -2.59 8.19
N LEU A 85 5.25 -3.14 7.54
CA LEU A 85 5.32 -4.58 7.31
C LEU A 85 5.44 -5.36 8.63
N THR A 86 6.20 -4.84 9.60
CA THR A 86 6.30 -5.47 10.93
C THR A 86 4.94 -5.55 11.61
N ALA A 87 4.15 -4.48 11.55
CA ALA A 87 2.77 -4.47 12.04
C ALA A 87 1.88 -5.45 11.28
N CYS A 88 1.90 -5.47 9.95
CA CYS A 88 1.13 -6.44 9.15
C CYS A 88 1.48 -7.89 9.51
N LYS A 89 2.77 -8.20 9.71
CA LYS A 89 3.22 -9.54 10.12
C LYS A 89 2.69 -9.93 11.50
N ALA A 90 2.72 -9.00 12.45
CA ALA A 90 2.15 -9.23 13.79
C ALA A 90 0.64 -9.52 13.73
N LEU A 91 -0.04 -9.01 12.70
CA LEU A 91 -1.45 -9.24 12.40
C LEU A 91 -1.70 -10.46 11.49
N GLY A 92 -0.67 -11.26 11.18
CA GLY A 92 -0.79 -12.52 10.45
C GLY A 92 -0.51 -12.46 8.94
N LEU A 93 0.03 -11.34 8.41
CA LEU A 93 0.49 -11.32 7.02
C LEU A 93 1.72 -12.22 6.84
N HIS A 94 1.59 -13.25 6.01
CA HIS A 94 2.69 -14.14 5.65
C HIS A 94 3.23 -13.79 4.26
N LEU A 95 4.54 -13.51 4.18
CA LEU A 95 5.27 -13.27 2.93
C LEU A 95 6.55 -14.13 2.90
N PRO A 96 7.09 -14.48 1.73
CA PRO A 96 8.40 -15.12 1.64
C PRO A 96 9.50 -14.24 2.27
N LYS A 97 10.53 -14.87 2.84
CA LYS A 97 11.59 -14.16 3.58
C LYS A 97 12.30 -13.10 2.72
N ASP A 98 12.60 -13.42 1.47
CA ASP A 98 13.30 -12.51 0.55
C ASP A 98 12.46 -11.25 0.22
N ILE A 99 11.13 -11.38 0.21
CA ILE A 99 10.20 -10.25 0.04
C ILE A 99 10.19 -9.38 1.28
N GLN A 100 10.17 -10.00 2.47
CA GLN A 100 10.26 -9.28 3.74
C GLN A 100 11.57 -8.50 3.84
N ASP A 101 12.70 -9.15 3.57
CA ASP A 101 14.04 -8.55 3.63
C ASP A 101 14.14 -7.35 2.66
N PHE A 102 13.53 -7.46 1.46
CA PHE A 102 13.47 -6.35 0.53
C PHE A 102 12.71 -5.15 1.10
N ILE A 103 11.52 -5.37 1.67
CA ILE A 103 10.64 -4.30 2.17
C ILE A 103 11.20 -3.66 3.45
N GLN A 104 11.76 -4.47 4.35
CA GLN A 104 12.31 -4.02 5.64
C GLN A 104 13.66 -3.30 5.51
N SER A 105 14.31 -3.39 4.34
CA SER A 105 15.56 -2.69 4.12
C SER A 105 15.40 -1.17 4.35
N PRO A 106 16.21 -0.55 5.24
CA PRO A 106 16.14 0.89 5.51
C PRO A 106 16.44 1.75 4.28
N LYS A 107 16.99 1.14 3.23
CA LYS A 107 17.22 1.77 1.92
C LYS A 107 15.91 2.12 1.22
N ARG A 108 14.79 1.43 1.49
CA ARG A 108 13.51 1.61 0.78
C ARG A 108 12.83 2.93 1.10
N SER A 109 12.73 3.31 2.37
CA SER A 109 12.19 4.64 2.74
C SER A 109 13.06 5.77 2.20
N LYS A 110 14.40 5.60 2.23
CA LYS A 110 15.33 6.57 1.60
C LYS A 110 15.12 6.65 0.10
N GLU A 111 14.98 5.52 -0.57
CA GLU A 111 14.73 5.45 -2.00
C GLU A 111 13.41 6.13 -2.38
N TYR A 112 12.33 5.87 -1.65
CA TYR A 112 11.04 6.51 -1.89
C TYR A 112 11.13 8.04 -1.85
N VAL A 113 11.90 8.59 -0.91
CA VAL A 113 12.17 10.03 -0.86
C VAL A 113 12.99 10.46 -2.07
N LYS A 114 14.09 9.78 -2.37
CA LYS A 114 14.99 10.12 -3.48
C LYS A 114 14.32 10.10 -4.84
N ILE A 115 13.42 9.15 -5.12
CA ILE A 115 12.67 9.06 -6.38
C ILE A 115 11.93 10.37 -6.72
N ARG A 116 11.57 11.18 -5.72
CA ARG A 116 10.83 12.43 -5.92
C ARG A 116 11.71 13.66 -6.13
N TYR A 117 12.97 13.62 -5.71
CA TYR A 117 13.82 14.81 -5.62
C TYR A 117 15.15 14.67 -6.37
N ASP A 118 15.66 13.45 -6.52
CA ASP A 118 16.95 13.20 -7.16
C ASP A 118 16.72 12.83 -8.63
N TYR A 119 17.22 13.64 -9.56
CA TYR A 119 17.18 13.34 -11.00
C TYR A 119 18.17 12.23 -11.41
N LYS A 120 19.28 12.09 -10.68
CA LYS A 120 20.30 11.06 -10.90
C LYS A 120 20.13 9.91 -9.92
N LEU A 121 19.37 8.90 -10.31
CA LEU A 121 19.28 7.64 -9.57
C LEU A 121 20.49 6.73 -9.81
N ASP A 122 21.27 7.02 -10.86
CA ASP A 122 22.23 6.11 -11.45
C ASP A 122 23.70 6.56 -11.33
N GLY A 123 23.99 7.50 -10.42
CA GLY A 123 25.38 7.82 -10.09
C GLY A 123 26.13 6.56 -9.66
N GLN A 124 27.30 6.32 -10.26
CA GLN A 124 28.16 5.13 -10.05
C GLN A 124 28.55 4.90 -8.56
N ASP A 125 28.29 5.87 -7.69
CA ASP A 125 28.61 5.85 -6.26
C ASP A 125 27.45 5.35 -5.35
N ALA A 126 26.36 4.83 -5.91
CA ALA A 126 25.27 4.26 -5.11
C ALA A 126 25.44 2.72 -4.98
N PRO A 127 25.98 2.18 -3.86
CA PRO A 127 26.28 0.75 -3.66
C PRO A 127 25.07 -0.19 -3.67
N TRP A 128 23.90 0.29 -4.09
CA TRP A 128 22.61 -0.38 -4.02
C TRP A 128 21.93 -0.52 -5.40
N GLN A 129 22.61 -0.14 -6.50
CA GLN A 129 22.04 -0.17 -7.86
C GLN A 129 21.50 -1.55 -8.26
N ALA A 130 22.21 -2.64 -7.94
CA ALA A 130 21.76 -4.00 -8.24
C ALA A 130 20.45 -4.40 -7.51
N GLU A 131 20.17 -3.81 -6.34
CA GLU A 131 18.95 -4.05 -5.56
C GLU A 131 17.77 -3.16 -6.01
N ARG A 132 17.98 -2.28 -6.99
CA ARG A 132 16.99 -1.30 -7.48
C ARG A 132 16.41 -1.67 -8.84
N THR A 133 16.52 -2.91 -9.30
CA THR A 133 15.89 -3.27 -10.58
C THR A 133 14.37 -3.06 -10.52
N MET A 134 13.80 -2.49 -11.58
CA MET A 134 12.35 -2.36 -11.73
C MET A 134 11.66 -3.73 -11.62
N GLU A 135 12.30 -4.77 -12.15
CA GLU A 135 11.83 -6.15 -12.10
C GLU A 135 11.68 -6.65 -10.66
N ARG A 136 12.68 -6.42 -9.80
CA ARG A 136 12.61 -6.85 -8.40
C ARG A 136 11.49 -6.12 -7.65
N LEU A 137 11.38 -4.80 -7.84
CA LEU A 137 10.29 -4.02 -7.22
C LEU A 137 8.92 -4.51 -7.70
N ARG A 138 8.76 -4.75 -9.00
CA ARG A 138 7.52 -5.29 -9.57
C ARG A 138 7.17 -6.67 -9.00
N ALA A 139 8.15 -7.57 -8.89
CA ALA A 139 7.95 -8.90 -8.32
C ALA A 139 7.53 -8.83 -6.85
N VAL A 140 8.18 -7.97 -6.06
CA VAL A 140 7.80 -7.72 -4.66
C VAL A 140 6.37 -7.20 -4.54
N VAL A 141 6.00 -6.21 -5.35
CA VAL A 141 4.64 -5.66 -5.34
C VAL A 141 3.61 -6.73 -5.72
N ALA A 142 3.91 -7.58 -6.71
CA ALA A 142 3.02 -8.65 -7.14
C ALA A 142 2.82 -9.74 -6.06
N GLU A 143 3.87 -10.11 -5.32
CA GLU A 143 3.76 -11.06 -4.21
C GLU A 143 2.94 -10.48 -3.05
N VAL A 144 3.13 -9.20 -2.74
CA VAL A 144 2.32 -8.52 -1.72
C VAL A 144 0.86 -8.39 -2.18
N GLU A 145 0.60 -8.02 -3.42
CA GLU A 145 -0.76 -8.00 -3.99
C GLU A 145 -1.44 -9.36 -3.82
N LYS A 146 -0.77 -10.44 -4.23
CA LYS A 146 -1.30 -11.80 -4.13
C LYS A 146 -1.64 -12.18 -2.68
N ALA A 147 -0.75 -11.89 -1.74
CA ALA A 147 -0.98 -12.19 -0.33
C ALA A 147 -2.18 -11.41 0.25
N VAL A 148 -2.31 -10.14 -0.12
CA VAL A 148 -3.43 -9.30 0.34
C VAL A 148 -4.73 -9.65 -0.36
N ASP A 149 -4.70 -9.99 -1.66
CA ASP A 149 -5.87 -10.45 -2.41
C ASP A 149 -6.46 -11.72 -1.78
N LEU A 150 -5.63 -12.70 -1.41
CA LEU A 150 -6.06 -13.89 -0.69
C LEU A 150 -6.75 -13.53 0.65
N ALA A 151 -6.20 -12.57 1.39
CA ALA A 151 -6.82 -12.11 2.63
C ALA A 151 -8.17 -11.42 2.38
N VAL A 152 -8.24 -10.54 1.37
CA VAL A 152 -9.46 -9.83 0.95
C VAL A 152 -10.55 -10.82 0.52
N GLN A 153 -10.19 -11.84 -0.26
CA GLN A 153 -11.12 -12.90 -0.68
C GLN A 153 -11.63 -13.71 0.51
N ALA A 154 -10.76 -14.06 1.46
CA ALA A 154 -11.15 -14.79 2.67
C ALA A 154 -12.10 -13.99 3.58
N SER A 155 -11.99 -12.65 3.57
CA SER A 155 -12.84 -11.75 4.35
C SER A 155 -14.22 -11.45 3.74
N ASN A 156 -14.58 -12.11 2.64
CA ASN A 156 -15.84 -11.97 1.90
C ASN A 156 -16.12 -10.52 1.42
N PRO A 157 -15.61 -10.12 0.23
CA PRO A 157 -15.60 -8.73 -0.26
C PRO A 157 -16.98 -8.05 -0.31
N GLU A 158 -18.07 -8.81 -0.48
CA GLU A 158 -19.43 -8.28 -0.51
C GLU A 158 -19.85 -7.61 0.80
N PHE A 159 -19.24 -7.96 1.94
CA PHE A 159 -19.54 -7.38 3.25
C PHE A 159 -18.67 -6.18 3.63
N ILE A 160 -17.56 -5.94 2.92
CA ILE A 160 -16.62 -4.84 3.20
C ILE A 160 -17.05 -3.54 2.51
N MET A 161 -18.07 -3.60 1.65
CA MET A 161 -18.46 -2.49 0.78
C MET A 161 -19.39 -1.44 1.41
N LEU A 162 -19.90 -1.63 2.63
CA LEU A 162 -20.71 -0.60 3.28
C LEU A 162 -20.40 -0.50 4.76
N GLY A 163 -19.66 0.55 5.13
CA GLY A 163 -19.76 1.12 6.46
C GLY A 163 -21.22 1.48 6.71
N ASP A 164 -21.82 0.78 7.67
CA ASP A 164 -23.11 1.08 8.31
C ASP A 164 -24.44 0.66 7.64
N VAL A 165 -24.46 -0.19 6.60
CA VAL A 165 -25.73 -0.79 6.13
C VAL A 165 -25.72 -2.30 6.28
N LYS A 166 -26.53 -2.81 7.21
CA LYS A 166 -26.83 -4.26 7.35
C LYS A 166 -27.57 -4.74 6.10
N LEU A 167 -26.88 -5.38 5.17
CA LEU A 167 -27.51 -6.15 4.11
C LEU A 167 -27.83 -7.55 4.65
N THR A 168 -29.10 -7.79 4.97
CA THR A 168 -29.62 -9.16 5.16
C THR A 168 -29.61 -9.88 3.82
N LYS A 169 -28.97 -11.05 3.79
CA LYS A 169 -28.99 -12.01 2.68
C LYS A 169 -30.44 -12.19 2.21
N ILE A 170 -30.78 -11.71 1.01
CA ILE A 170 -32.03 -12.09 0.37
C ILE A 170 -31.81 -13.51 -0.14
N SER A 171 -32.21 -14.49 0.68
CA SER A 171 -32.36 -15.87 0.24
C SER A 171 -33.44 -15.90 -0.84
N GLY A 172 -33.04 -15.86 -2.10
CA GLY A 172 -33.92 -16.14 -3.22
C GLY A 172 -34.32 -17.61 -3.19
N SER A 173 -35.43 -17.92 -2.53
CA SER A 173 -36.19 -19.14 -2.79
C SER A 173 -36.87 -19.00 -4.14
N GLY A 174 -36.30 -19.61 -5.17
CA GLY A 174 -36.94 -19.84 -6.47
C GLY A 174 -37.43 -21.28 -6.54
N HIS A 175 -38.75 -21.42 -6.67
CA HIS A 175 -39.47 -22.65 -6.98
C HIS A 175 -39.18 -23.15 -8.39
#